data_AF-A0A6J2KJM8-F1
#
_entry.id   AF-A0A6J2KJM8-F1
#
_cell.length_a   1.000
_cell.length_b   1.000
_cell.length_c   1.000
_cell.angle_alpha   90.00
_cell.angle_beta   90.00
_cell.angle_gamma   90.00
#
_symmetry.space_group_name_H-M   'P 1'
#
loop_
_entity.id
_entity.type
_entity.pdbx_description
1 polymer ?
#
loop_
_entity_poly.entity_id
_entity_poly.type
_entity_poly.pdbx_seq_one_letter_code
_entity_poly.pdbx_strand_id
1 'polypeptide(L)'
;MQSEATDDVLLGGTYRVGVKTPKFNPEDPELWFAQLEGQFTLSNISADATKFYYVLSQLEPQHAAEIRELIVSPPASNKYETIKNELIRRLSASQEKKIKQLLMHEEMGDRKPTQFLRHLQLLAGENVPSDFIRTIWASRLPTHLQTCIAAQQTKMSLEDLAELADRVNDVVPVTMQVASQVASLSTSAIIPSTIDALTRKTPTASL
;
A
#
# COMPACT_ATOMS: atom_id res chain seq x y z
N MET A 1 -2.35 83.90 14.63
CA MET A 1 -1.97 84.02 13.21
C MET A 1 -0.54 83.51 13.13
N GLN A 2 -0.17 82.42 12.46
CA GLN A 2 -0.79 81.57 11.45
C GLN A 2 0.08 80.28 11.43
N SER A 3 -0.51 79.08 11.53
CA SER A 3 -0.48 77.98 10.52
C SER A 3 0.92 77.46 10.13
N GLU A 4 1.31 76.23 10.53
CA GLU A 4 1.14 74.95 9.77
C GLU A 4 2.31 74.74 8.77
N ALA A 5 3.10 73.67 8.77
CA ALA A 5 2.75 72.28 8.42
C ALA A 5 3.93 71.36 8.81
N THR A 6 3.71 70.34 9.65
CA THR A 6 3.71 68.90 9.30
C THR A 6 4.87 68.41 8.43
N ASP A 7 5.84 67.76 9.07
CA ASP A 7 6.68 66.74 8.44
C ASP A 7 6.79 65.55 9.40
N ASP A 8 5.63 64.95 9.68
CA ASP A 8 5.56 63.63 10.34
C ASP A 8 5.81 62.59 9.25
N VAL A 9 7.09 62.29 9.02
CA VAL A 9 7.52 61.18 8.18
C VAL A 9 7.07 59.91 8.90
N LEU A 10 5.86 59.46 8.56
CA LEU A 10 5.38 58.13 8.86
C LEU A 10 6.32 57.13 8.20
N LEU A 11 7.31 56.67 8.97
CA LEU A 11 7.96 55.39 8.74
C LEU A 11 6.86 54.33 8.82
N GLY A 12 6.24 54.05 7.67
CA GLY A 12 5.41 52.89 7.44
C GLY A 12 6.23 51.64 7.66
N GLY A 13 6.38 51.24 8.92
CA GLY A 13 6.94 49.98 9.32
C GLY A 13 6.06 48.88 8.75
N THR A 14 6.43 48.38 7.57
CA THR A 14 5.86 47.16 7.03
C THR A 14 6.25 46.04 7.99
N TYR A 15 5.33 45.65 8.86
CA TYR A 15 5.45 44.42 9.65
C TYR A 15 5.49 43.26 8.67
N ARG A 16 6.70 42.79 8.31
CA ARG A 16 6.85 41.61 7.45
C ARG A 16 6.41 40.42 8.28
N VAL A 17 5.19 39.93 8.02
CA VAL A 17 4.72 38.65 8.55
C VAL A 17 5.71 37.59 8.08
N GLY A 18 6.49 37.04 9.00
CA GLY A 18 7.42 35.96 8.71
C GLY A 18 6.66 34.81 8.07
N VAL A 19 7.16 34.31 6.94
CA VAL A 19 6.55 33.18 6.22
C VAL A 19 6.56 31.98 7.16
N LYS A 20 5.39 31.58 7.65
CA LYS A 20 5.24 30.31 8.38
C LYS A 20 5.03 29.22 7.33
N THR A 21 6.12 28.66 6.83
CA THR A 21 6.05 27.60 5.82
C THR A 21 5.45 26.33 6.42
N PRO A 22 4.44 25.72 5.78
CA PRO A 22 3.94 24.42 6.18
C PRO A 22 5.02 23.35 5.97
N LYS A 23 5.07 22.36 6.87
CA LYS A 23 5.90 21.17 6.66
C LYS A 23 5.52 20.49 5.35
N PHE A 24 6.51 19.99 4.62
CA PHE A 24 6.28 19.29 3.37
C PHE A 24 5.38 18.07 3.56
N ASN A 25 4.36 17.93 2.72
CA ASN A 25 3.46 16.77 2.71
C ASN A 25 3.69 15.95 1.42
N PRO A 26 4.44 14.84 1.48
CA PRO A 26 4.66 13.99 0.31
C PRO A 26 3.43 13.15 -0.07
N GLU A 27 2.45 12.99 0.83
CA GLU A 27 1.20 12.26 0.54
C GLU A 27 0.28 13.03 -0.39
N ASP A 28 0.26 14.36 -0.22
CA ASP A 28 -0.54 15.29 -1.02
C ASP A 28 0.29 16.55 -1.33
N PRO A 29 1.22 16.45 -2.32
CA PRO A 29 2.06 17.57 -2.70
C PRO A 29 1.24 18.71 -3.32
N GLU A 30 0.11 18.43 -3.97
CA GLU A 30 -0.77 19.44 -4.55
C GLU A 30 -1.36 20.35 -3.47
N LEU A 31 -1.93 19.76 -2.41
CA LEU A 31 -2.45 20.51 -1.27
C LEU A 31 -1.35 21.32 -0.58
N TRP A 32 -0.17 20.75 -0.40
CA TRP A 32 0.95 21.46 0.22
C TRP A 32 1.37 22.68 -0.60
N PHE A 33 1.50 22.56 -1.92
CA PHE A 33 1.80 23.71 -2.79
C PHE A 33 0.71 24.78 -2.71
N ALA A 34 -0.57 24.40 -2.68
CA ALA A 34 -1.67 25.35 -2.53
C ALA A 34 -1.58 26.12 -1.21
N GLN A 35 -1.25 25.44 -0.10
CA GLN A 35 -1.04 26.08 1.21
C GLN A 35 0.18 27.02 1.20
N LEU A 36 1.29 26.59 0.58
CA LEU A 36 2.51 27.38 0.47
C LEU A 36 2.29 28.64 -0.38
N GLU A 37 1.54 28.55 -1.47
CA GLU A 37 1.17 29.68 -2.33
C GLU A 37 0.29 30.70 -1.61
N GLY A 38 -0.60 30.23 -0.72
CA GLY A 38 -1.33 31.08 0.20
C GLY A 38 -0.37 31.91 1.08
N GLN A 39 0.68 31.29 1.62
CA GLN A 39 1.68 31.99 2.43
C GLN A 39 2.51 32.98 1.61
N PHE A 40 2.89 32.64 0.38
CA PHE A 40 3.56 33.58 -0.51
C PHE A 40 2.71 34.81 -0.78
N THR A 41 1.41 34.62 -0.96
CA THR A 41 0.47 35.73 -1.18
C THR A 41 0.38 36.63 0.05
N LEU A 42 0.24 36.06 1.25
CA LEU A 42 0.16 36.81 2.50
C LEU A 42 1.44 37.59 2.82
N SER A 43 2.60 37.03 2.48
CA SER A 43 3.91 37.67 2.70
C SER A 43 4.41 38.51 1.52
N ASN A 44 3.57 38.73 0.50
CA ASN A 44 3.90 39.48 -0.72
C ASN A 44 5.15 38.98 -1.45
N ILE A 45 5.33 37.66 -1.50
CA ILE A 45 6.43 36.98 -2.20
C ILE A 45 5.99 36.66 -3.63
N SER A 46 6.49 37.45 -4.58
CA SER A 46 6.22 37.27 -6.01
C SER A 46 7.42 36.71 -6.78
N ALA A 47 8.65 36.93 -6.28
CA ALA A 47 9.87 36.55 -6.98
C ALA A 47 10.02 35.01 -7.13
N ASP A 48 10.14 34.55 -8.38
CA ASP A 48 10.28 33.13 -8.75
C ASP A 48 11.43 32.43 -8.00
N ALA A 49 12.62 33.05 -7.99
CA ALA A 49 13.78 32.53 -7.28
C ALA A 49 13.52 32.36 -5.77
N THR A 50 12.86 33.33 -5.14
CA THR A 50 12.52 33.27 -3.72
C THR A 50 11.57 32.11 -3.43
N LYS A 51 10.52 31.95 -4.24
CA LYS A 51 9.57 30.82 -4.10
C LYS A 51 10.28 29.47 -4.28
N PHE A 52 11.16 29.37 -5.26
CA PHE A 52 11.99 28.18 -5.50
C PHE A 52 12.83 27.80 -4.28
N TYR A 53 13.56 28.75 -3.68
CA TYR A 53 14.37 28.46 -2.48
C TYR A 53 13.53 28.14 -1.25
N TYR A 54 12.33 28.72 -1.11
CA TYR A 54 11.39 28.32 -0.07
C TYR A 54 11.00 26.85 -0.20
N VAL A 55 10.66 26.38 -1.41
CA VAL A 55 10.38 24.96 -1.66
C VAL A 55 11.55 24.10 -1.22
N LEU A 56 12.77 24.39 -1.70
CA LEU A 56 13.97 23.63 -1.35
C LEU A 56 14.24 23.56 0.16
N SER A 57 13.96 24.65 0.88
CA SER A 57 14.16 24.70 2.34
C SER A 57 13.26 23.75 3.13
N GLN A 58 12.14 23.31 2.54
CA GLN A 58 11.17 22.42 3.20
C GLN A 58 11.35 20.95 2.80
N LEU A 59 12.15 20.65 1.78
CA LEU A 59 12.34 19.28 1.30
C LEU A 59 13.36 18.54 2.15
N GLU A 60 12.95 17.35 2.62
CA GLU A 60 13.88 16.39 3.19
C GLU A 60 14.78 15.77 2.12
N PRO A 61 15.97 15.24 2.49
CA PRO A 61 16.94 14.69 1.54
C PRO A 61 16.36 13.66 0.57
N GLN A 62 15.45 12.81 1.05
CA GLN A 62 14.77 11.79 0.23
C GLN A 62 13.92 12.40 -0.89
N HIS A 63 13.18 13.47 -0.60
CA HIS A 63 12.31 14.16 -1.57
C HIS A 63 13.12 15.09 -2.49
N ALA A 64 14.19 15.69 -1.97
CA ALA A 64 15.13 16.46 -2.79
C ALA A 64 15.87 15.59 -3.81
N ALA A 65 16.18 14.34 -3.45
CA ALA A 65 16.80 13.38 -4.36
C ALA A 65 15.93 13.08 -5.59
N GLU A 66 14.60 13.05 -5.41
CA GLU A 66 13.64 12.85 -6.51
C GLU A 66 13.72 13.93 -7.57
N ILE A 67 14.23 15.14 -7.29
CA ILE A 67 14.32 16.26 -8.24
C ILE A 67 15.74 16.82 -8.33
N ARG A 68 16.75 15.98 -8.05
CA ARG A 68 18.16 16.38 -7.92
C ARG A 68 18.65 17.24 -9.08
N GLU A 69 18.28 16.90 -10.31
CA GLU A 69 18.71 17.63 -11.50
C GLU A 69 18.22 19.08 -11.52
N LEU A 70 17.01 19.35 -11.02
CA LEU A 70 16.46 20.71 -10.90
C LEU A 70 17.15 21.53 -9.80
N ILE A 71 17.73 20.86 -8.80
CA ILE A 71 18.48 21.50 -7.72
C ILE A 71 19.92 21.82 -8.17
N VAL A 72 20.59 20.85 -8.81
CA VAL A 72 21.99 20.98 -9.24
C VAL A 72 22.11 21.89 -10.47
N SER A 73 21.14 21.84 -11.38
CA SER A 73 21.11 22.64 -12.60
C SER A 73 19.75 23.32 -12.76
N PRO A 74 19.48 24.38 -11.98
CA PRO A 74 18.17 25.01 -11.97
C PRO A 74 17.85 25.72 -13.29
N PRO A 75 16.60 25.66 -13.78
CA PRO A 75 16.17 26.37 -15.00
C PRO A 75 16.46 27.88 -14.94
N ALA A 76 16.66 28.51 -16.10
CA ALA A 76 16.93 29.95 -16.17
C ALA A 76 15.71 30.81 -15.79
N SER A 77 14.51 30.33 -16.09
CA SER A 77 13.23 30.98 -15.80
C SER A 77 12.18 29.94 -15.38
N ASN A 78 11.10 30.39 -14.74
CA ASN A 78 10.01 29.52 -14.25
C ASN A 78 10.50 28.41 -13.31
N LYS A 79 11.45 28.73 -12.42
CA LYS A 79 12.05 27.76 -11.50
C LYS A 79 10.99 27.15 -10.59
N TYR A 80 10.08 27.99 -10.07
CA TYR A 80 9.02 27.57 -9.16
C TYR A 80 8.01 26.64 -9.84
N GLU A 81 7.49 27.02 -11.01
CA GLU A 81 6.52 26.19 -11.73
C GLU A 81 7.15 24.86 -12.18
N THR A 82 8.42 24.89 -12.59
CA THR A 82 9.14 23.68 -13.00
C THR A 82 9.30 22.71 -11.83
N ILE A 83 9.77 23.20 -10.66
CA ILE A 83 9.95 22.33 -9.48
C ILE A 83 8.60 21.83 -8.94
N LYS A 84 7.56 22.68 -8.96
CA LYS A 84 6.20 22.30 -8.53
C LYS A 84 5.67 21.14 -9.36
N ASN A 85 5.63 21.32 -10.68
CA ASN A 85 5.09 20.32 -11.59
C ASN A 85 5.89 19.02 -11.53
N GLU A 86 7.22 19.10 -11.48
CA GLU A 86 8.05 17.89 -11.47
C GLU A 86 7.96 17.13 -10.14
N LEU A 87 7.91 17.85 -9.01
CA LEU A 87 7.78 17.23 -7.69
C LEU A 87 6.43 16.52 -7.55
N ILE A 88 5.33 17.18 -7.95
CA ILE A 88 3.99 16.56 -7.99
C ILE A 88 4.03 15.32 -8.87
N ARG A 89 4.52 15.46 -10.12
CA ARG A 89 4.57 14.36 -11.09
C ARG A 89 5.34 13.15 -10.59
N ARG A 90 6.54 13.34 -10.02
CA ARG A 90 7.39 12.24 -9.54
C ARG A 90 6.82 11.57 -8.30
N LEU A 91 6.32 12.35 -7.33
CA LEU A 91 5.74 11.79 -6.11
C LEU A 91 4.44 11.04 -6.40
N SER A 92 3.55 11.59 -7.23
CA SER A 92 2.32 10.91 -7.64
C SER A 92 2.62 9.60 -8.41
N ALA A 93 3.57 9.61 -9.35
CA ALA A 93 3.94 8.40 -10.08
C ALA A 93 4.57 7.33 -9.16
N SER A 94 5.39 7.75 -8.20
CA SER A 94 5.98 6.86 -7.20
C SER A 94 4.90 6.23 -6.31
N GLN A 95 3.94 7.02 -5.83
CA GLN A 95 2.81 6.54 -5.03
C GLN A 95 1.92 5.58 -5.84
N GLU A 96 1.58 5.92 -7.08
CA GLU A 96 0.79 5.05 -7.96
C GLU A 96 1.48 3.70 -8.19
N LYS A 97 2.80 3.71 -8.43
CA LYS A 97 3.58 2.48 -8.57
C LYS A 97 3.51 1.62 -7.31
N LYS A 98 3.65 2.22 -6.13
CA LYS A 98 3.51 1.49 -4.84
C LYS A 98 2.12 0.90 -4.68
N ILE A 99 1.07 1.66 -4.95
CA ILE A 99 -0.33 1.19 -4.87
C ILE A 99 -0.57 0.03 -5.84
N LYS A 100 -0.12 0.16 -7.10
CA LYS A 100 -0.21 -0.91 -8.11
C LYS A 100 0.54 -2.17 -7.67
N GLN A 101 1.71 -2.01 -7.06
CA GLN A 101 2.49 -3.12 -6.55
C GLN A 101 1.74 -3.84 -5.42
N LEU A 102 1.22 -3.10 -4.43
CA LEU A 102 0.42 -3.64 -3.33
C LEU A 102 -0.84 -4.37 -3.80
N LEU A 103 -1.49 -3.88 -4.87
CA LEU A 103 -2.72 -4.48 -5.39
C LEU A 103 -2.48 -5.75 -6.22
N MET A 104 -1.48 -5.74 -7.09
CA MET A 104 -1.34 -6.74 -8.16
C MET A 104 -0.25 -7.78 -7.91
N HIS A 105 0.79 -7.46 -7.13
CA HIS A 105 2.00 -8.29 -7.06
C HIS A 105 2.24 -8.93 -5.69
N GLU A 106 1.45 -8.56 -4.68
CA GLU A 106 1.66 -9.03 -3.31
C GLU A 106 0.70 -10.15 -2.93
N GLU A 107 1.28 -11.32 -2.65
CA GLU A 107 0.62 -12.49 -2.13
C GLU A 107 1.28 -12.91 -0.82
N MET A 108 0.48 -13.43 0.11
CA MET A 108 0.98 -13.94 1.39
C MET A 108 1.91 -15.15 1.21
N GLY A 109 1.59 -16.06 0.28
CA GLY A 109 2.32 -17.32 0.10
C GLY A 109 2.39 -18.14 1.39
N ASP A 110 3.56 -18.70 1.69
CA ASP A 110 3.84 -19.48 2.91
C ASP A 110 4.26 -18.61 4.12
N ARG A 111 4.16 -17.27 4.00
CA ARG A 111 4.61 -16.35 5.05
C ARG A 111 3.59 -16.26 6.18
N LYS A 112 4.07 -16.01 7.39
CA LYS A 112 3.19 -15.70 8.52
C LYS A 112 2.43 -14.38 8.28
N PRO A 113 1.15 -14.26 8.69
CA PRO A 113 0.38 -13.01 8.69
C PRO A 113 1.14 -11.77 9.17
N THR A 114 1.90 -11.85 10.25
CA THR A 114 2.69 -10.72 10.76
C THR A 114 3.86 -10.36 9.84
N GLN A 115 4.51 -11.35 9.25
CA GLN A 115 5.60 -11.13 8.29
C GLN A 115 5.08 -10.47 7.00
N PHE A 116 3.91 -10.93 6.53
CA PHE A 116 3.26 -10.35 5.36
C PHE A 116 2.82 -8.90 5.62
N LEU A 117 2.23 -8.61 6.78
CA LEU A 117 1.88 -7.24 7.16
C LEU A 117 3.10 -6.32 7.14
N ARG A 118 4.20 -6.74 7.77
CA ARG A 118 5.43 -5.94 7.83
C ARG A 118 6.01 -5.68 6.44
N HIS A 119 5.94 -6.66 5.55
CA HIS A 119 6.36 -6.50 4.16
C HIS A 119 5.50 -5.46 3.42
N LEU A 120 4.17 -5.51 3.58
CA LEU A 120 3.27 -4.52 3.00
C LEU A 120 3.54 -3.10 3.54
N GLN A 121 3.77 -2.96 4.85
CA GLN A 121 4.12 -1.68 5.48
C GLN A 121 5.44 -1.12 4.95
N LEU A 122 6.47 -1.96 4.80
CA LEU A 122 7.75 -1.54 4.24
C LEU A 122 7.63 -1.09 2.79
N LEU A 123 6.79 -1.78 2.00
CA LEU A 123 6.60 -1.45 0.59
C LEU A 123 5.77 -0.19 0.37
N ALA A 124 4.70 -0.04 1.16
CA ALA A 124 3.91 1.18 1.25
C ALA A 124 4.78 2.40 1.60
N GLY A 125 5.63 2.25 2.63
CA GLY A 125 6.30 3.37 3.28
C GLY A 125 5.29 4.31 3.94
N GLU A 126 5.72 5.53 4.26
CA GLU A 126 4.88 6.50 4.98
C GLU A 126 3.76 7.10 4.11
N ASN A 127 3.83 6.97 2.78
CA ASN A 127 2.94 7.69 1.87
C ASN A 127 1.61 6.98 1.57
N VAL A 128 1.33 5.84 2.21
CA VAL A 128 0.12 5.04 1.98
C VAL A 128 -0.63 4.87 3.31
N PRO A 129 -1.93 5.18 3.36
CA PRO A 129 -2.68 5.14 4.61
C PRO A 129 -2.79 3.72 5.18
N SER A 130 -2.64 3.60 6.50
CA SER A 130 -2.67 2.32 7.22
C SER A 130 -3.98 1.54 7.03
N ASP A 131 -5.11 2.22 6.85
CA ASP A 131 -6.40 1.58 6.58
C ASP A 131 -6.44 0.90 5.20
N PHE A 132 -5.73 1.46 4.22
CA PHE A 132 -5.57 0.82 2.92
C PHE A 132 -4.73 -0.44 3.04
N ILE A 133 -3.60 -0.37 3.78
CA ILE A 133 -2.73 -1.54 4.05
C ILE A 133 -3.52 -2.62 4.78
N ARG A 134 -4.30 -2.26 5.80
CA ARG A 134 -5.21 -3.16 6.54
C ARG A 134 -6.16 -3.90 5.60
N THR A 135 -6.78 -3.18 4.66
CA THR A 135 -7.74 -3.74 3.71
C THR A 135 -7.06 -4.73 2.76
N ILE A 136 -5.91 -4.36 2.19
CA ILE A 136 -5.12 -5.24 1.32
C ILE A 136 -4.69 -6.49 2.08
N TRP A 137 -4.08 -6.31 3.25
CA TRP A 137 -3.61 -7.40 4.10
C TRP A 137 -4.74 -8.38 4.39
N ALA A 138 -5.88 -7.92 4.94
CA ALA A 138 -7.01 -8.78 5.26
C ALA A 138 -7.58 -9.50 4.01
N SER A 139 -7.69 -8.82 2.87
CA SER A 139 -8.23 -9.41 1.64
C SER A 139 -7.36 -10.51 1.03
N ARG A 140 -6.07 -10.57 1.38
CA ARG A 140 -5.08 -11.51 0.84
C ARG A 140 -4.78 -12.69 1.78
N LEU A 141 -5.41 -12.72 2.95
CA LEU A 141 -5.29 -13.85 3.88
C LEU A 141 -6.12 -15.05 3.42
N PRO A 142 -5.77 -16.28 3.83
CA PRO A 142 -6.64 -17.44 3.71
C PRO A 142 -8.03 -17.22 4.32
N THR A 143 -9.07 -17.80 3.71
CA THR A 143 -10.48 -17.59 4.09
C THR A 143 -10.78 -17.85 5.58
N HIS A 144 -10.10 -18.83 6.18
CA HIS A 144 -10.26 -19.15 7.60
C HIS A 144 -9.75 -18.01 8.51
N LEU A 145 -8.63 -17.36 8.15
CA LEU A 145 -8.11 -16.19 8.87
C LEU A 145 -8.99 -14.96 8.66
N GLN A 146 -9.49 -14.73 7.44
CA GLN A 146 -10.38 -13.61 7.13
C GLN A 146 -11.60 -13.57 8.04
N THR A 147 -12.20 -14.73 8.32
CA THR A 147 -13.40 -14.85 9.16
C THR A 147 -13.10 -14.50 10.62
N CYS A 148 -11.99 -15.02 11.16
CA CYS A 148 -11.55 -14.69 12.53
C CYS A 148 -11.23 -13.21 12.68
N ILE A 149 -10.59 -12.63 11.67
CA ILE A 149 -10.15 -11.24 11.66
C ILE A 149 -11.34 -10.29 11.51
N ALA A 150 -12.30 -10.57 10.63
CA ALA A 150 -13.48 -9.75 10.42
C ALA A 150 -14.27 -9.52 11.72
N ALA A 151 -14.30 -10.50 12.61
CA ALA A 151 -14.97 -10.39 13.91
C ALA A 151 -14.23 -9.47 14.93
N GLN A 152 -12.93 -9.25 14.76
CA GLN A 152 -12.08 -8.50 15.70
C GLN A 152 -11.47 -7.22 15.11
N GLN A 153 -11.63 -6.97 13.80
CA GLN A 153 -11.04 -5.85 13.06
C GLN A 153 -11.34 -4.47 13.67
N THR A 154 -12.53 -4.28 14.25
CA THR A 154 -12.97 -2.99 14.85
C THR A 154 -12.50 -2.79 16.28
N LYS A 155 -11.97 -3.84 16.93
CA LYS A 155 -11.64 -3.84 18.37
C LYS A 155 -10.14 -3.80 18.65
N MET A 156 -9.29 -4.05 17.65
CA MET A 156 -7.85 -4.26 17.81
C MET A 156 -7.02 -3.41 16.84
N SER A 157 -5.78 -3.13 17.24
CA SER A 157 -4.77 -2.55 16.34
C SER A 157 -4.44 -3.52 15.20
N LEU A 158 -3.80 -3.04 14.13
CA LEU A 158 -3.48 -3.88 12.97
C LEU A 158 -2.41 -4.92 13.36
N GLU A 159 -1.50 -4.52 14.25
CA GLU A 159 -0.40 -5.31 14.79
C GLU A 159 -0.92 -6.44 15.68
N ASP A 160 -1.80 -6.14 16.66
CA ASP A 160 -2.39 -7.15 17.54
C ASP A 160 -3.23 -8.17 16.75
N LEU A 161 -3.88 -7.70 15.69
CA LEU A 161 -4.68 -8.53 14.81
C LEU A 161 -3.81 -9.48 13.97
N ALA A 162 -2.64 -9.02 13.53
CA ALA A 162 -1.67 -9.87 12.83
C ALA A 162 -1.08 -10.94 13.76
N GLU A 163 -0.79 -10.59 15.02
CA GLU A 163 -0.37 -11.58 16.02
C GLU A 163 -1.46 -12.61 16.30
N LEU A 164 -2.72 -12.20 16.39
CA LEU A 164 -3.84 -13.13 16.51
C LEU A 164 -3.92 -14.04 15.27
N ALA A 165 -3.76 -13.49 14.08
CA ALA A 165 -3.78 -14.25 12.84
C ALA A 165 -2.66 -15.29 12.80
N ASP A 166 -1.45 -14.95 13.26
CA ASP A 166 -0.34 -15.91 13.39
C ASP A 166 -0.69 -17.06 14.34
N ARG A 167 -1.30 -16.77 15.50
CA ARG A 167 -1.73 -17.81 16.44
C ARG A 167 -2.77 -18.75 15.82
N VAL A 168 -3.74 -18.21 15.10
CA VAL A 168 -4.77 -19.03 14.43
C VAL A 168 -4.13 -19.86 13.31
N ASN A 169 -3.20 -19.26 12.55
CA ASN A 169 -2.47 -19.94 11.49
C ASN A 169 -1.58 -21.08 12.00
N ASP A 170 -0.98 -20.93 13.19
CA ASP A 170 -0.17 -21.98 13.85
C ASP A 170 -1.04 -23.08 14.49
N VAL A 171 -2.29 -22.78 14.86
CA VAL A 171 -3.23 -23.74 15.49
C VAL A 171 -3.92 -24.64 14.47
N VAL A 172 -3.97 -24.25 13.19
CA VAL A 172 -4.43 -25.13 12.11
C VAL A 172 -3.27 -26.06 11.73
N PRO A 173 -3.26 -27.34 12.15
CA PRO A 173 -2.34 -28.28 11.53
C PRO A 173 -2.74 -28.37 10.06
N VAL A 174 -1.77 -28.55 9.18
CA VAL A 174 -1.99 -29.09 7.84
C VAL A 174 -2.99 -30.24 7.96
N THR A 175 -4.27 -29.98 7.69
CA THR A 175 -5.26 -31.03 7.52
C THR A 175 -4.92 -31.62 6.16
N MET A 176 -3.96 -32.55 6.20
CA MET A 176 -3.75 -33.52 5.15
C MET A 176 -5.14 -34.00 4.73
N GLN A 177 -5.46 -33.77 3.46
CA GLN A 177 -6.64 -34.28 2.81
C GLN A 177 -6.74 -35.76 3.13
N VAL A 178 -7.74 -36.16 3.91
CA VAL A 178 -8.09 -37.58 4.05
C VAL A 178 -8.64 -37.98 2.70
N ALA A 179 -7.78 -38.58 1.87
CA ALA A 179 -8.20 -39.27 0.66
C ALA A 179 -9.22 -40.33 1.07
N SER A 180 -10.50 -40.13 0.74
CA SER A 180 -11.49 -41.21 0.83
C SER A 180 -11.20 -42.20 -0.29
N GLN A 181 -10.27 -43.12 -0.04
CA GLN A 181 -10.25 -44.35 -0.82
C GLN A 181 -11.48 -45.16 -0.43
N VAL A 182 -12.51 -45.09 -1.26
CA VAL A 182 -13.59 -46.09 -1.29
C VAL A 182 -13.00 -47.42 -1.78
N ALA A 183 -12.31 -48.13 -0.89
CA ALA A 183 -12.02 -49.54 -1.12
C ALA A 183 -13.34 -50.30 -1.03
N SER A 184 -13.90 -50.66 -2.19
CA SER A 184 -15.07 -51.52 -2.28
C SER A 184 -14.76 -52.84 -1.57
N LEU A 185 -15.42 -53.09 -0.43
CA LEU A 185 -15.45 -54.42 0.16
C LEU A 185 -16.27 -55.34 -0.75
N SER A 186 -15.60 -56.19 -1.52
CA SER A 186 -16.23 -57.34 -2.14
C SER A 186 -16.56 -58.36 -1.05
N THR A 187 -17.80 -58.34 -0.59
CA THR A 187 -18.35 -59.32 0.34
C THR A 187 -18.32 -60.71 -0.29
N SER A 188 -17.61 -61.62 0.36
CA SER A 188 -17.48 -63.03 0.01
C SER A 188 -18.84 -63.74 0.12
N ALA A 189 -19.29 -64.38 -0.95
CA ALA A 189 -20.36 -65.39 -0.92
C ALA A 189 -19.73 -66.76 -1.21
N ILE A 190 -19.68 -67.59 -0.17
CA ILE A 190 -19.22 -68.97 -0.18
C ILE A 190 -20.28 -69.83 -0.88
N ILE A 191 -19.91 -70.56 -1.93
CA ILE A 191 -20.58 -71.79 -2.35
C ILE A 191 -19.50 -72.79 -2.79
N PRO A 192 -19.34 -73.95 -2.12
CA PRO A 192 -18.40 -74.99 -2.52
C PRO A 192 -19.09 -76.03 -3.39
N SER A 193 -18.53 -76.34 -4.56
CA SER A 193 -18.95 -77.52 -5.34
C SER A 193 -17.80 -78.10 -6.17
N THR A 194 -17.14 -79.07 -5.54
CA THR A 194 -16.78 -80.39 -6.08
C THR A 194 -16.43 -80.47 -7.57
N ILE A 195 -15.12 -80.51 -7.83
CA ILE A 195 -14.54 -81.12 -9.02
C ILE A 195 -14.77 -82.63 -8.92
N ASP A 196 -15.71 -83.17 -9.71
CA ASP A 196 -15.64 -84.49 -10.37
C ASP A 196 -17.02 -84.89 -10.91
N ALA A 197 -17.15 -84.99 -12.24
CA ALA A 197 -18.02 -85.97 -12.93
C ALA A 197 -17.95 -85.82 -14.46
N LEU A 198 -17.07 -86.63 -15.05
CA LEU A 198 -17.31 -87.49 -16.22
C LEU A 198 -18.23 -87.03 -17.37
N THR A 199 -17.59 -86.91 -18.55
CA THR A 199 -17.92 -87.67 -19.78
C THR A 199 -19.40 -87.91 -20.08
N ARG A 200 -19.94 -87.17 -21.05
CA ARG A 200 -20.69 -87.81 -22.15
C ARG A 200 -20.75 -86.97 -23.41
N LYS A 201 -20.17 -87.56 -24.46
CA LYS A 201 -20.45 -87.42 -25.90
C LYS A 201 -21.80 -86.78 -26.23
N THR A 202 -21.85 -85.96 -27.28
CA THR A 202 -22.40 -86.41 -28.58
C THR A 202 -21.99 -85.49 -29.74
N PRO A 203 -21.79 -86.06 -30.94
CA PRO A 203 -21.43 -85.37 -32.19
C PRO A 203 -22.69 -85.02 -33.00
N THR A 204 -22.59 -84.14 -34.00
CA THR A 204 -23.09 -84.42 -35.37
C THR A 204 -22.68 -83.33 -36.36
N ALA A 205 -22.27 -83.80 -37.53
CA ALA A 205 -21.79 -83.07 -38.69
C ALA A 205 -22.92 -82.65 -39.66
N SER A 206 -22.50 -81.98 -40.74
CA SER A 206 -23.15 -81.77 -42.05
C SER A 206 -23.84 -80.40 -42.21
N LEU A 207 -23.68 -79.66 -43.31
CA LEU A 207 -23.11 -79.93 -44.64
C LEU A 207 -22.13 -78.83 -45.07
#